data_AF-A0A5C6CDC6-F1
#
_entry.id   AF-A0A5C6CDC6-F1
#
_cell.length_a   1.000
_cell.length_b   1.000
_cell.length_c   1.000
_cell.angle_alpha   90.00
_cell.angle_beta   90.00
_cell.angle_gamma   90.00
#
_symmetry.space_group_name_H-M   'P 1'
#
loop_
_entity.id
_entity.type
_entity.pdbx_description
1 polymer ?
#
loop_
_entity_poly.entity_id
_entity_poly.type
_entity_poly.pdbx_seq_one_letter_code
_entity_poly.pdbx_strand_id
1 'polypeptide(L)'
;MTVVRWDRVPSEFHYLRDAVEACGETRVTLFDPTVRRHVPLIETASEEQLDFIRSAKDQVERREDRLQIEKWCENPAQKRPSVRTAIWHIQGMLFLFDQLDGHQLEVFDEDFDDD
;
A
#
# COMPACT_ATOMS: atom_id res chain seq x y z
N MET A 1 15.76 6.47 4.74
CA MET A 1 15.04 6.98 3.55
C MET A 1 15.40 6.10 2.36
N THR A 2 14.48 5.25 1.93
CA THR A 2 14.68 4.40 0.75
C THR A 2 14.40 5.25 -0.49
N VAL A 3 15.42 5.48 -1.32
CA VAL A 3 15.28 6.36 -2.48
C VAL A 3 14.68 5.56 -3.64
N VAL A 4 13.36 5.63 -3.79
CA VAL A 4 12.66 5.09 -4.96
C VAL A 4 13.03 5.92 -6.19
N ARG A 5 13.50 5.24 -7.25
CA ARG A 5 13.83 5.87 -8.54
C ARG A 5 12.56 6.08 -9.36
N TRP A 6 11.79 7.12 -9.02
CA TRP A 6 10.53 7.43 -9.70
C TRP A 6 10.67 7.73 -11.19
N ASP A 7 11.85 8.14 -11.66
CA ASP A 7 12.17 8.27 -13.09
C ASP A 7 12.04 6.94 -13.86
N ARG A 8 11.97 5.81 -13.15
CA ARG A 8 11.80 4.46 -13.70
C ARG A 8 10.40 3.88 -13.49
N VAL A 9 9.56 4.60 -12.76
CA VAL A 9 8.14 4.25 -12.61
C VAL A 9 7.38 4.98 -13.72
N PRO A 10 6.43 4.32 -14.40
CA PRO A 10 5.54 4.99 -15.34
C PRO A 10 4.88 6.21 -14.69
N SER A 11 4.90 7.35 -15.39
CA SER A 11 4.44 8.65 -14.84
C SER A 11 2.98 8.60 -14.38
N GLU A 12 2.17 7.76 -15.01
CA GLU A 12 0.78 7.52 -14.64
C GLU A 12 0.64 7.05 -13.19
N PHE A 13 1.62 6.34 -12.63
CA PHE A 13 1.59 5.80 -11.26
C PHE A 13 2.29 6.71 -10.23
N HIS A 14 2.76 7.90 -10.62
CA HIS A 14 3.51 8.79 -9.70
C HIS A 14 2.64 9.35 -8.57
N TYR A 15 1.31 9.26 -8.65
CA TYR A 15 0.42 9.60 -7.55
C TYR A 15 0.61 8.69 -6.32
N LEU A 16 1.25 7.52 -6.47
CA LEU A 16 1.60 6.65 -5.35
C LEU A 16 2.80 7.17 -4.54
N ARG A 17 3.48 8.24 -5.00
CA ARG A 17 4.72 8.70 -4.41
C ARG A 17 4.60 9.06 -2.94
N ASP A 18 3.64 9.90 -2.61
CA ASP A 18 3.51 10.43 -1.26
C ASP A 18 3.21 9.31 -0.27
N ALA A 19 2.35 8.36 -0.64
CA ALA A 19 2.06 7.17 0.18
C ALA A 19 3.29 6.26 0.35
N VAL A 20 4.03 5.99 -0.73
CA VAL A 20 5.25 5.18 -0.65
C VAL A 20 6.32 5.85 0.21
N GLU A 21 6.50 7.16 0.09
CA GLU A 21 7.52 7.90 0.84
C GLU A 21 7.13 8.06 2.32
N ALA A 22 5.84 8.25 2.62
CA ALA A 22 5.32 8.34 3.98
C ALA A 22 5.36 7.00 4.73
N CYS A 23 5.05 5.89 4.06
CA CYS A 23 4.97 4.56 4.69
C CYS A 23 6.28 3.77 4.62
N GLY A 24 7.14 4.06 3.65
CA GLY A 24 8.41 3.36 3.48
C GLY A 24 8.24 1.88 3.12
N GLU A 25 8.84 1.00 3.92
CA GLU A 25 8.83 -0.45 3.69
C GLU A 25 7.58 -1.09 4.29
N THR A 26 6.66 -1.57 3.44
CA THR A 26 5.33 -2.00 3.87
C THR A 26 5.04 -3.47 3.61
N ARG A 27 5.95 -4.20 2.96
CA ARG A 27 5.79 -5.65 2.71
C ARG A 27 6.21 -6.52 3.90
N VAL A 28 6.87 -5.92 4.88
CA VAL A 28 7.35 -6.61 6.07
C VAL A 28 6.50 -6.21 7.26
N THR A 29 5.68 -7.14 7.74
CA THR A 29 4.95 -6.95 8.99
C THR A 29 5.91 -7.11 10.16
N LEU A 30 6.10 -6.06 10.95
CA LEU A 30 6.98 -6.10 12.11
C LEU A 30 6.32 -6.88 13.27
N PHE A 31 7.14 -7.64 14.00
CA PHE A 31 6.69 -8.31 15.22
C PHE A 31 6.66 -7.31 16.38
N ASP A 32 5.51 -7.15 17.01
CA ASP A 32 5.37 -6.35 18.23
C ASP A 32 5.47 -7.28 19.46
N PRO A 33 6.51 -7.13 20.30
CA PRO A 33 6.69 -7.96 21.49
C PRO A 33 5.67 -7.69 22.60
N THR A 34 5.01 -6.53 22.58
CA THR A 34 4.00 -6.11 23.57
C THR A 34 2.72 -6.91 23.40
N VAL A 35 2.27 -7.07 22.16
CA VAL A 35 1.07 -7.85 21.80
C VAL A 35 1.41 -9.27 21.30
N ARG A 36 2.70 -9.63 21.25
CA ARG A 36 3.25 -10.94 20.86
C ARG A 36 2.76 -11.46 19.50
N ARG A 37 2.56 -10.56 18.54
CA ARG A 37 2.17 -10.92 17.17
C ARG A 37 2.79 -9.97 16.15
N HIS A 38 2.75 -10.38 14.88
CA HIS A 38 3.03 -9.47 13.77
C HIS A 38 1.86 -8.50 13.62
N VAL A 39 2.14 -7.20 13.65
CA VAL A 39 1.12 -6.14 13.56
C VAL A 39 1.21 -5.47 12.18
N PRO A 40 0.16 -5.58 11.35
CA PRO A 40 0.04 -4.84 10.10
C PRO A 40 0.31 -3.35 10.27
N LEU A 41 0.92 -2.73 9.25
CA LEU A 41 1.23 -1.29 9.30
C LEU A 41 -0.05 -0.47 9.53
N ILE A 42 -1.17 -0.86 8.92
CA ILE A 42 -2.43 -0.14 9.06
C ILE A 42 -2.97 -0.05 10.49
N GLU A 43 -2.58 -0.96 11.40
CA GLU A 43 -2.97 -0.92 12.81
C GLU A 43 -2.11 0.07 13.63
N THR A 44 -0.95 0.47 13.09
CA THR A 44 0.06 1.29 13.80
C THR A 44 0.43 2.57 13.03
N ALA A 45 -0.12 2.75 11.83
CA ALA A 45 0.11 3.90 10.98
C ALA A 45 -0.47 5.17 11.63
N SER A 46 0.22 6.29 11.45
CA SER A 46 -0.34 7.59 11.85
C SER A 46 -1.56 7.94 10.99
N GLU A 47 -2.41 8.86 11.47
CA GLU A 47 -3.55 9.36 10.68
C GLU A 47 -3.10 9.92 9.33
N GLU A 48 -2.00 10.67 9.31
CA GLU A 48 -1.40 11.18 8.07
C GLU A 48 -1.01 10.06 7.09
N GLN A 49 -0.39 8.98 7.58
CA GLN A 49 -0.06 7.84 6.74
C GLN A 49 -1.31 7.13 6.21
N LEU A 50 -2.33 6.95 7.06
CA LEU A 50 -3.61 6.36 6.65
C LEU A 50 -4.30 7.22 5.58
N ASP A 51 -4.26 8.53 5.70
CA ASP A 51 -4.83 9.44 4.70
C ASP A 51 -4.09 9.37 3.36
N PHE A 52 -2.75 9.26 3.37
CA PHE A 52 -2.00 9.03 2.14
C PHE A 52 -2.34 7.68 1.50
N ILE A 53 -2.46 6.61 2.29
CA ILE A 53 -2.81 5.28 1.76
C ILE A 53 -4.23 5.30 1.18
N ARG A 54 -5.21 5.90 1.88
CA ARG A 54 -6.60 6.04 1.42
C ARG A 54 -6.68 6.86 0.13
N SER A 55 -6.00 8.01 0.08
CA SER A 55 -5.95 8.86 -1.11
C SER A 55 -5.33 8.15 -2.31
N ALA A 56 -4.25 7.38 -2.09
CA ALA A 56 -3.63 6.58 -3.14
C ALA A 56 -4.56 5.46 -3.64
N LYS A 57 -5.23 4.75 -2.73
CA LYS A 57 -6.22 3.71 -3.04
C LYS A 57 -7.38 4.27 -3.87
N ASP A 58 -7.98 5.36 -3.42
CA ASP A 58 -9.04 6.09 -4.13
C ASP A 58 -8.64 6.41 -5.58
N GLN A 59 -7.39 6.82 -5.80
CA GLN A 59 -6.90 7.10 -7.15
C GLN A 59 -6.71 5.84 -8.00
N VAL A 60 -6.20 4.75 -7.42
CA VAL A 60 -6.08 3.46 -8.12
C VAL A 60 -7.46 2.97 -8.57
N GLU A 61 -8.46 3.06 -7.70
CA GLU A 61 -9.83 2.63 -7.98
C GLU A 61 -10.51 3.52 -9.03
N ARG A 62 -10.45 4.84 -8.86
CA ARG A 62 -11.03 5.81 -9.82
C ARG A 62 -10.45 5.69 -11.21
N ARG A 63 -9.17 5.31 -11.33
CA ARG A 63 -8.47 5.15 -12.61
C ARG A 63 -8.50 3.72 -13.15
N GLU A 64 -9.02 2.77 -12.36
CA GLU A 64 -8.98 1.33 -12.67
C GLU A 64 -7.55 0.83 -12.97
N ASP A 65 -6.55 1.44 -12.32
CA ASP A 65 -5.13 1.23 -12.63
C ASP A 65 -4.57 -0.09 -12.10
N ARG A 66 -5.28 -0.78 -11.19
CA ARG A 66 -4.76 -1.94 -10.45
C ARG A 66 -4.13 -3.00 -11.35
N LEU A 67 -4.85 -3.45 -12.38
CA LEU A 67 -4.36 -4.46 -13.30
C LEU A 67 -3.14 -3.98 -14.10
N GLN A 68 -3.04 -2.68 -14.39
CA GLN A 68 -1.90 -2.11 -15.13
C GLN A 68 -0.66 -2.04 -14.24
N ILE A 69 -0.83 -1.66 -12.97
CA ILE A 69 0.23 -1.64 -11.97
C ILE A 69 0.77 -3.06 -11.74
N GLU A 70 -0.11 -4.04 -11.57
CA GLU A 70 0.28 -5.44 -11.37
C GLU A 70 1.07 -5.99 -12.57
N LYS A 71 0.57 -5.77 -13.80
CA LYS A 71 1.29 -6.15 -15.03
C LYS A 71 2.66 -5.49 -15.14
N TRP A 72 2.77 -4.22 -14.76
CA TRP A 72 4.06 -3.53 -14.75
C TRP A 72 5.02 -4.15 -13.73
N CYS A 73 4.54 -4.49 -12.53
CA CYS A 73 5.33 -5.14 -11.48
C CYS A 73 5.82 -6.54 -11.88
N GLU A 74 5.01 -7.31 -12.62
CA GLU A 74 5.32 -8.69 -13.02
C GLU A 74 6.22 -8.76 -14.26
N ASN A 75 6.33 -7.67 -15.03
CA ASN A 75 7.03 -7.65 -16.29
C ASN A 75 8.53 -8.02 -16.11
N PRO A 76 9.01 -9.12 -16.71
CA PRO A 76 10.39 -9.56 -16.61
C PRO A 76 11.42 -8.52 -17.08
N ALA A 77 11.04 -7.68 -18.05
CA ALA A 77 11.90 -6.61 -18.57
C ALA A 77 12.22 -5.54 -17.51
N GLN A 78 11.41 -5.45 -16.45
CA GLN A 78 11.56 -4.50 -15.35
C GLN A 78 12.37 -5.05 -14.17
N LYS A 79 12.90 -6.29 -14.24
CA LYS A 79 13.70 -6.90 -13.15
C LYS A 79 15.12 -6.33 -12.99
N ARG A 80 15.41 -5.16 -13.58
CA ARG A 80 16.67 -4.44 -13.37
C ARG A 80 16.78 -4.05 -11.89
N PRO A 81 17.97 -4.14 -11.26
CA PRO A 81 18.14 -3.81 -9.85
C PRO A 81 17.58 -2.44 -9.46
N SER A 82 17.70 -1.44 -10.35
CA SER A 82 17.22 -0.08 -10.14
C SER A 82 15.69 0.08 -10.09
N VAL A 83 14.93 -0.88 -10.64
CA VAL A 83 13.46 -0.85 -10.70
C VAL A 83 12.84 -1.79 -9.67
N ARG A 84 13.59 -2.82 -9.23
CA ARG A 84 13.13 -3.76 -8.20
C ARG A 84 12.71 -3.09 -6.90
N THR A 85 13.42 -2.04 -6.46
CA THR A 85 13.02 -1.26 -5.28
C THR A 85 11.67 -0.58 -5.49
N ALA A 86 11.45 0.06 -6.64
CA ALA A 86 10.16 0.70 -6.93
C ALA A 86 9.02 -0.31 -7.00
N ILE A 87 9.22 -1.44 -7.69
CA ILE A 87 8.25 -2.55 -7.75
C ILE A 87 7.94 -3.05 -6.33
N TRP A 88 8.96 -3.24 -5.50
CA TRP A 88 8.80 -3.73 -4.14
C TRP A 88 7.90 -2.81 -3.30
N HIS A 89 8.15 -1.50 -3.32
CA HIS A 89 7.32 -0.52 -2.61
C HIS A 89 5.90 -0.40 -3.18
N ILE A 90 5.75 -0.37 -4.51
CA ILE A 90 4.44 -0.25 -5.16
C ILE A 90 3.58 -1.50 -4.89
N GLN A 91 4.16 -2.70 -4.95
CA GLN A 91 3.45 -3.91 -4.54
C GLN A 91 3.11 -3.91 -3.05
N GLY A 92 3.95 -3.30 -2.21
CA GLY A 92 3.66 -3.07 -0.80
C GLY A 92 2.44 -2.17 -0.59
N MET A 93 2.24 -1.14 -1.42
CA MET A 93 1.03 -0.31 -1.39
C MET A 93 -0.21 -1.10 -1.77
N LEU A 94 -0.16 -1.89 -2.85
CA LEU A 94 -1.30 -2.73 -3.26
C LEU A 94 -1.73 -3.67 -2.13
N PHE A 95 -0.77 -4.26 -1.42
CA PHE A 95 -1.04 -5.09 -0.26
C PHE A 95 -1.71 -4.32 0.90
N LEU A 96 -1.30 -3.08 1.17
CA LEU A 96 -1.96 -2.24 2.17
C LEU A 96 -3.39 -1.87 1.76
N PHE A 97 -3.66 -1.69 0.46
CA PHE A 97 -5.03 -1.43 -0.02
C PHE A 97 -5.95 -2.61 0.29
N ASP A 98 -5.47 -3.84 0.06
CA ASP A 98 -6.21 -5.07 0.39
C ASP A 98 -6.43 -5.20 1.91
N GLN A 99 -5.45 -4.82 2.72
CA GLN A 99 -5.59 -4.80 4.17
C GLN A 99 -6.61 -3.76 4.66
N LEU A 100 -6.69 -2.58 4.01
CA LEU A 100 -7.71 -1.58 4.32
C LEU A 100 -9.11 -2.10 4.03
N ASP A 101 -9.32 -2.87 2.96
CA ASP A 101 -10.61 -3.53 2.71
C ASP A 101 -10.94 -4.59 3.77
N GLY A 102 -9.93 -5.39 4.14
CA GLY A 102 -10.08 -6.41 5.18
C GLY A 102 -10.40 -5.82 6.56
N HIS A 103 -9.77 -4.71 6.93
CA HIS A 103 -10.07 -4.00 8.18
C HIS A 103 -11.36 -3.19 8.14
N GLN A 104 -11.82 -2.75 6.97
CA GLN A 104 -13.14 -2.13 6.87
C GLN A 104 -14.25 -3.15 7.21
N LEU A 105 -14.06 -4.45 6.92
CA LEU A 105 -15.04 -5.48 7.23
C LEU A 105 -15.19 -5.80 8.72
N GLU A 106 -14.16 -5.58 9.55
CA GLU A 106 -14.26 -5.80 11.01
C GLU A 106 -14.96 -4.65 11.76
N VAL A 107 -15.26 -3.52 11.10
CA VAL A 107 -15.85 -2.32 11.73
C VAL A 107 -17.37 -2.20 11.48
N PHE A 108 -17.99 -3.17 10.79
CA PHE A 108 -19.43 -3.17 10.50
C PHE A 108 -20.26 -4.20 11.30
N ASP A 109 -19.74 -4.74 12.41
CA ASP A 109 -20.46 -5.70 13.26
C ASP A 109 -20.94 -5.11 14.61
N GLU A 110 -21.11 -3.79 14.71
CA GLU A 110 -21.84 -3.18 15.84
C GLU A 110 -22.97 -2.29 15.33
N ASP A 111 -24.18 -2.58 15.82
CA ASP A 111 -25.47 -1.88 15.67
C ASP A 111 -26.31 -2.14 14.41
N PHE A 112 -26.86 -3.35 14.31
CA PHE A 112 -28.25 -3.55 13.85
C PHE A 112 -29.08 -4.19 14.96
N ASP A 113 -29.32 -3.43 16.03
CA ASP A 113 -30.51 -3.58 16.87
C ASP A 113 -31.44 -2.42 16.52
N ASP A 114 -32.55 -2.69 15.84
CA ASP A 114 -33.75 -1.85 15.94
C ASP A 114 -35.01 -2.67 15.59
N ASP A 115 -35.75 -2.97 16.67
CA ASP A 115 -37.19 -3.30 16.84
C ASP A 115 -37.86 -4.43 16.02
#